data_AF-K1ZDI5-F1
#
_entry.id   AF-K1ZDI5-F1
#
_cell.length_a   1.000
_cell.length_b   1.000
_cell.length_c   1.000
_cell.angle_alpha   90.00
_cell.angle_beta   90.00
_cell.angle_gamma   90.00
#
_symmetry.space_group_name_H-M   'P 1'
#
loop_
_entity.id
_entity.type
_entity.pdbx_description
1 polymer ?
#
loop_
_entity_poly.entity_id
_entity_poly.type
_entity_poly.pdbx_seq_one_letter_code
_entity_poly.pdbx_strand_id
1 'polypeptide(L)'
;MDLCEQSISGKLLQALGEFNRGDWFECHETLEDLWIGSEGEIRDFYQGALQLAVALHHWRNGNLGGAMSLLQGGAGYLRRVRPVCQRVDVAGLISA
;
A
#
# COMPACT_ATOMS: atom_id res chain seq x y z
N MET A 1 6.51 6.95 -18.87
CA MET A 1 5.54 7.93 -18.34
C MET A 1 5.47 7.69 -16.85
N ASP A 2 5.65 8.71 -16.01
CA ASP A 2 5.67 8.53 -14.56
C ASP A 2 4.24 8.32 -14.04
N LEU A 3 3.96 7.11 -13.56
CA LEU A 3 2.65 6.72 -13.05
C LEU A 3 2.33 7.33 -11.67
N CYS A 4 3.35 7.76 -10.92
CA CYS A 4 3.14 8.46 -9.65
C CYS A 4 2.64 9.90 -9.85
N GLU A 5 2.86 10.53 -11.00
CA GLU A 5 2.37 11.89 -11.28
C GLU A 5 0.91 11.91 -11.76
N GLN A 6 0.37 10.75 -12.12
CA GLN A 6 -1.00 10.64 -12.60
C GLN A 6 -2.00 10.87 -11.47
N SER A 7 -3.23 11.25 -11.85
CA SER A 7 -4.33 11.31 -10.89
C SER A 7 -4.67 9.92 -10.36
N ILE A 8 -5.25 9.90 -9.16
CA ILE A 8 -5.72 8.67 -8.54
C ILE A 8 -6.67 7.88 -9.46
N SER A 9 -6.46 6.57 -9.57
CA SER A 9 -7.35 5.69 -10.34
C SER A 9 -8.60 5.36 -9.52
N GLY A 10 -9.69 4.98 -10.18
CA GLY A 10 -10.91 4.52 -9.49
C GLY A 10 -10.65 3.32 -8.59
N LYS A 11 -9.74 2.44 -9.00
CA LYS A 11 -9.35 1.26 -8.23
C LYS A 11 -8.49 1.59 -7.01
N LEU A 12 -7.60 2.58 -7.12
CA LEU A 12 -6.86 3.07 -5.94
C LEU A 12 -7.80 3.79 -4.96
N LEU A 13 -8.77 4.56 -5.45
CA LEU A 13 -9.81 5.14 -4.58
C LEU A 13 -10.61 4.08 -3.82
N GLN A 14 -10.96 2.97 -4.49
CA GLN A 14 -11.60 1.82 -3.84
C GLN A 14 -10.71 1.24 -2.73
N ALA A 15 -9.44 0.95 -3.03
CA ALA A 15 -8.49 0.41 -2.06
C ALA A 15 -8.32 1.31 -0.83
N LEU A 16 -8.24 2.64 -1.02
CA LEU A 16 -8.16 3.59 0.09
C LEU A 16 -9.43 3.57 0.94
N GLY A 17 -10.60 3.44 0.31
CA GLY A 17 -11.87 3.28 1.01
C GLY A 17 -11.93 2.02 1.87
N GLU A 18 -11.48 0.89 1.33
CA GLU A 18 -11.36 -0.40 2.03
C GLU A 18 -10.38 -0.28 3.21
N PHE A 19 -9.20 0.29 2.98
CA PHE A 19 -8.20 0.51 4.02
C PHE A 19 -8.76 1.33 5.20
N ASN A 20 -9.42 2.45 4.90
CA ASN A 20 -9.95 3.36 5.91
C ASN A 20 -11.12 2.78 6.73
N ARG A 21 -11.84 1.79 6.20
CA ARG A 21 -12.91 1.09 6.94
C ARG A 21 -12.42 -0.13 7.71
N GLY A 22 -11.16 -0.54 7.52
CA GLY A 22 -10.61 -1.76 8.13
C GLY A 22 -10.87 -3.03 7.33
N ASP A 23 -11.31 -2.90 6.07
CA ASP A 23 -11.49 -4.01 5.11
C ASP A 23 -10.11 -4.37 4.51
N TRP A 24 -9.13 -4.69 5.37
CA TRP A 24 -7.72 -4.74 4.99
C TRP A 24 -7.35 -5.93 4.09
N PHE A 25 -8.13 -7.01 4.12
CA PHE A 25 -7.91 -8.13 3.21
C PHE A 25 -8.38 -7.77 1.80
N GLU A 26 -9.56 -7.16 1.70
CA GLU A 26 -10.14 -6.66 0.45
C GLU A 26 -9.23 -5.57 -0.15
N CYS A 27 -8.72 -4.67 0.68
CA CYS A 27 -7.73 -3.67 0.28
C CYS A 27 -6.47 -4.31 -0.33
N HIS A 28 -5.97 -5.38 0.28
CA HIS A 28 -4.83 -6.13 -0.24
C HIS A 28 -5.09 -6.68 -1.64
N GLU A 29 -6.23 -7.35 -1.86
CA GLU A 29 -6.61 -7.89 -3.17
C GLU A 29 -6.76 -6.77 -4.22
N THR A 30 -7.44 -5.68 -3.88
CA THR A 30 -7.62 -4.53 -4.80
C THR A 30 -6.28 -3.91 -5.21
N LEU A 31 -5.33 -3.81 -4.27
CA LEU A 31 -3.98 -3.30 -4.55
C LEU A 31 -3.11 -4.33 -5.29
N GLU A 32 -3.28 -5.62 -5.05
CA GLU A 32 -2.56 -6.67 -5.78
C GLU A 32 -2.85 -6.59 -7.28
N ASP A 33 -4.11 -6.38 -7.65
CA ASP A 33 -4.49 -6.18 -9.05
C ASP A 33 -3.84 -4.95 -9.70
N LEU A 34 -3.59 -3.87 -8.93
CA LEU A 34 -2.86 -2.69 -9.41
C LEU A 34 -1.35 -2.96 -9.49
N TRP A 35 -0.84 -3.79 -8.60
CA TRP A 35 0.57 -4.18 -8.54
C TRP A 35 0.95 -5.15 -9.67
N ILE A 36 0.07 -6.08 -10.03
CA ILE A 36 0.28 -7.01 -11.15
C ILE A 36 0.47 -6.20 -12.44
N GLY A 37 1.61 -6.41 -13.11
CA GLY A 37 1.96 -5.70 -14.34
C GLY A 37 2.43 -4.25 -14.15
N SER A 38 2.47 -3.73 -12.92
CA SER A 38 3.14 -2.46 -12.62
C SER A 38 4.66 -2.62 -12.59
N GLU A 39 5.38 -1.58 -13.02
CA GLU A 39 6.84 -1.53 -13.08
C GLU A 39 7.37 -0.19 -12.53
N GLY A 40 8.63 -0.18 -12.10
CA GLY A 40 9.27 1.02 -11.58
C GLY A 40 8.74 1.48 -10.21
N GLU A 41 8.82 2.78 -9.94
CA GLU A 41 8.49 3.36 -8.63
C GLU A 41 7.04 3.09 -8.17
N ILE A 42 6.08 3.10 -9.09
CA ILE A 42 4.68 2.80 -8.77
C ILE A 42 4.48 1.36 -8.29
N ARG A 43 5.34 0.43 -8.74
CA ARG A 43 5.32 -0.95 -8.26
C ARG A 43 5.69 -1.01 -6.78
N ASP A 44 6.73 -0.28 -6.38
CA ASP A 44 7.13 -0.17 -4.97
C ASP A 44 6.03 0.50 -4.13
N PHE A 45 5.32 1.49 -4.69
CA PHE A 45 4.15 2.10 -4.04
C PHE A 45 3.05 1.08 -3.76
N TYR A 46 2.58 0.35 -4.78
CA TYR A 46 1.52 -0.64 -4.58
C TYR A 46 1.98 -1.79 -3.69
N GLN A 47 3.21 -2.28 -3.87
CA GLN A 47 3.77 -3.36 -3.06
C GLN A 47 3.89 -2.97 -1.58
N GLY A 48 4.32 -1.74 -1.32
CA GLY A 48 4.36 -1.19 0.03
C GLY A 48 2.97 -1.11 0.64
N ALA A 49 2.02 -0.48 -0.05
CA ALA A 49 0.65 -0.30 0.42
C ALA A 49 -0.08 -1.62 0.69
N LEU A 50 0.02 -2.61 -0.21
CA LEU A 50 -0.65 -3.90 -0.03
C LEU A 50 -0.05 -4.70 1.12
N GLN A 51 1.26 -4.55 1.41
CA GLN A 51 1.88 -5.16 2.58
C GLN A 51 1.40 -4.51 3.87
N LEU A 52 1.22 -3.18 3.91
CA LEU A 52 0.63 -2.52 5.08
C LEU A 52 -0.80 -3.01 5.32
N ALA A 53 -1.62 -3.14 4.28
CA ALA A 53 -2.97 -3.67 4.39
C ALA A 53 -2.98 -5.09 4.98
N VAL A 54 -2.25 -6.04 4.35
CA VAL A 54 -2.23 -7.42 4.87
C VAL A 54 -1.55 -7.53 6.25
N ALA A 55 -0.63 -6.63 6.60
CA ALA A 55 -0.07 -6.58 7.95
C ALA A 55 -1.12 -6.25 9.02
N LEU A 56 -1.99 -5.28 8.74
CA LEU A 56 -3.09 -4.92 9.64
C LEU A 56 -4.12 -6.06 9.76
N HIS A 57 -4.37 -6.76 8.65
CA HIS A 57 -5.18 -7.99 8.68
C HIS A 57 -4.55 -9.07 9.58
N HIS A 58 -3.24 -9.31 9.46
CA HIS A 58 -2.51 -10.25 10.32
C HIS A 58 -2.57 -9.84 11.79
N TRP A 59 -2.39 -8.55 12.08
CA TRP A 59 -2.49 -8.02 13.43
C TRP A 59 -3.88 -8.28 14.04
N ARG A 60 -4.95 -8.01 13.28
CA ARG A 60 -6.34 -8.26 13.70
C ARG A 60 -6.59 -9.73 14.05
N ASN A 61 -5.93 -10.65 13.34
CA ASN A 61 -6.08 -12.08 13.54
C ASN A 61 -5.12 -12.65 14.61
N GLY A 62 -4.39 -11.80 15.34
CA GLY A 62 -3.45 -12.23 16.37
C GLY A 62 -2.10 -12.73 15.86
N ASN A 63 -1.84 -12.66 14.55
CA ASN A 63 -0.54 -12.99 13.97
C ASN A 63 0.42 -11.79 14.04
N LEU A 64 0.90 -11.49 15.24
CA LEU A 64 1.76 -10.34 15.50
C LEU A 64 3.11 -10.43 14.77
N GLY A 65 3.71 -11.62 14.72
CA GLY A 65 4.99 -11.83 14.03
C GLY A 65 4.88 -11.56 12.52
N GLY A 66 3.84 -12.10 11.88
CA GLY A 66 3.56 -11.83 10.47
C GLY A 66 3.25 -10.35 10.21
N ALA A 67 2.45 -9.73 11.08
CA ALA A 67 2.14 -8.30 10.98
C ALA A 67 3.41 -7.43 11.03
N MET A 68 4.31 -7.65 11.99
CA MET A 68 5.55 -6.89 12.11
C MET A 68 6.47 -7.06 10.89
N SER A 69 6.60 -8.29 10.39
CA SER A 69 7.41 -8.58 9.21
C SER A 69 6.90 -7.83 7.97
N LEU A 70 5.59 -7.84 7.76
CA LEU A 70 4.95 -7.15 6.64
C LEU A 70 4.96 -5.62 6.80
N LEU A 71 4.78 -5.08 8.01
CA LEU A 71 4.92 -3.64 8.26
C LEU A 71 6.33 -3.16 7.92
N GLN A 72 7.37 -3.89 8.35
CA GLN A 72 8.75 -3.53 8.07
C GLN A 72 9.07 -3.62 6.57
N GLY A 73 8.62 -4.69 5.90
CA GLY A 73 8.76 -4.86 4.46
C GLY A 73 8.06 -3.75 3.68
N GLY A 74 6.79 -3.50 3.98
CA GLY A 74 5.95 -2.51 3.33
C GLY A 74 6.51 -1.10 3.46
N ALA A 75 6.90 -0.69 4.66
CA ALA A 75 7.60 0.58 4.88
C ALA A 75 8.95 0.63 4.14
N GLY A 76 9.64 -0.50 3.98
CA GLY A 76 10.87 -0.61 3.20
C GLY A 76 10.68 -0.30 1.71
N TYR A 77 9.56 -0.74 1.12
CA TYR A 77 9.19 -0.38 -0.25
C TYR A 77 8.80 1.10 -0.37
N LEU A 78 7.92 1.57 0.52
CA LEU A 78 7.45 2.96 0.49
C LEU A 78 8.56 4.00 0.70
N ARG A 79 9.65 3.68 1.40
CA ARG A 79 10.83 4.56 1.51
C ARG A 79 11.57 4.79 0.17
N ARG A 80 11.36 3.93 -0.82
CA ARG A 80 11.94 4.08 -2.18
C ARG A 80 11.06 4.93 -3.09
N VAL A 81 9.83 5.18 -2.66
CA VAL A 81 8.84 5.97 -3.39
C VAL A 81 8.99 7.43 -2.98
N ARG A 82 8.80 8.33 -3.94
CA ARG A 82 8.75 9.77 -3.73
C ARG A 82 7.68 10.14 -2.69
N PRO A 83 7.83 11.30 -2.01
CA PRO A 83 6.95 11.68 -0.90
C PRO A 83 5.45 11.71 -1.22
N VAL A 84 5.10 11.97 -2.49
CA VAL A 84 3.72 11.97 -2.97
C VAL A 84 3.64 11.15 -4.26
N CYS A 85 2.86 10.07 -4.25
CA CYS A 85 2.59 9.24 -5.43
C CYS A 85 1.08 9.08 -5.61
N GLN A 86 0.57 9.32 -6.82
CA GLN A 86 -0.86 9.29 -7.14
C GLN A 86 -1.73 10.11 -6.18
N ARG A 87 -1.21 11.27 -5.74
CA ARG A 87 -1.81 12.20 -4.76
C ARG A 87 -1.92 11.64 -3.33
N VAL A 88 -1.34 10.47 -3.04
CA VAL A 88 -1.22 9.93 -1.70
C VAL A 88 0.06 10.49 -1.05
N ASP A 89 -0.07 10.99 0.18
CA ASP A 89 1.06 11.39 1.02
C ASP A 89 1.78 10.15 1.56
N VAL A 90 2.77 9.66 0.80
CA VAL A 90 3.56 8.48 1.15
C VAL A 90 4.48 8.79 2.32
N ALA A 91 5.06 9.99 2.36
CA ALA A 91 5.94 10.41 3.44
C ALA A 91 5.21 10.45 4.79
N GLY A 92 3.99 11.01 4.82
CA GLY A 92 3.14 11.01 6.01
C GLY A 92 2.68 9.61 6.42
N LEU A 93 2.43 8.70 5.45
CA LEU A 93 2.05 7.32 5.74
C LEU A 93 3.15 6.53 6.46
N ILE A 94 4.43 6.85 6.20
CA ILE A 94 5.59 6.17 6.81
C ILE A 94 6.32 7.02 7.85
N SER A 95 5.80 8.20 8.18
CA SER A 95 6.32 9.01 9.27
C SER A 95 5.91 8.36 10.60
N ALA A 96 6.91 7.94 11.38
CA ALA A 96 6.75 7.52 12.77
C ALA A 96 7.08 8.68 13.70
#